data_AF-A0A347AHL5-F1
#
_entry.id   AF-A0A347AHL5-F1
#
_cell.length_a   1.000
_cell.length_b   1.000
_cell.length_c   1.000
_cell.angle_alpha   90.00
_cell.angle_beta   90.00
_cell.angle_gamma   90.00
#
_symmetry.space_group_name_H-M   'P 1'
#
loop_
_entity.id
_entity.type
_entity.pdbx_description
1 polymer ?
#
loop_
_entity_poly.entity_id
_entity_poly.type
_entity_poly.pdbx_seq_one_letter_code
_entity_poly.pdbx_strand_id
1 'polypeptide(L)'
;MWKAMLLIGIFDTFRGKNGALKNYKKRLDEYREHEADILIDIGVIYLEDNQIEEALTKFKEAQEVYEKLQFPEGEAYTQNLIGDTYLTNRNLEKALKHYQKSFKIYSSLKSPLKNELFEKIKDTEKAKQTMELVDES
;
A
#
# COMPACT_ATOMS: atom_id res chain seq x y z
N MET A 1 14.45 -35.95 40.01
CA MET A 1 15.10 -34.62 40.00
C MET A 1 15.73 -34.29 38.64
N TRP A 2 16.64 -35.11 38.08
CA TRP A 2 17.31 -34.82 36.80
C TRP A 2 16.39 -34.73 35.56
N LYS A 3 15.30 -35.52 35.49
CA LYS A 3 14.29 -35.41 34.41
C LYS A 3 13.60 -34.04 34.35
N ALA A 4 13.46 -33.34 35.48
CA ALA A 4 12.86 -31.99 35.52
C ALA A 4 13.83 -30.92 35.01
N MET A 5 15.14 -31.07 35.26
CA MET A 5 16.17 -30.17 34.75
C MET A 5 16.30 -30.24 33.22
N LEU A 6 16.17 -31.43 32.62
CA LEU A 6 16.15 -31.58 31.16
C LEU A 6 14.94 -30.88 30.53
N LEU A 7 13.76 -30.98 31.16
CA LEU A 7 12.54 -30.31 30.67
C LEU A 7 12.63 -28.79 30.81
N ILE A 8 13.18 -28.27 31.91
CA ILE A 8 13.43 -26.83 32.10
C ILE A 8 14.43 -26.33 31.06
N GLY A 9 15.54 -27.05 30.83
CA GLY A 9 16.53 -26.68 29.81
C GLY A 9 15.98 -26.70 28.38
N ILE A 10 15.17 -27.70 28.02
CA ILE A 10 14.47 -27.75 26.72
C ILE A 10 13.46 -26.60 26.63
N PHE A 11 12.71 -26.32 27.69
CA PHE A 11 11.74 -25.23 27.75
C PHE A 11 12.39 -23.85 27.63
N ASP A 12 13.50 -23.60 28.33
CA ASP A 12 14.26 -22.35 28.26
C ASP A 12 14.91 -22.17 26.88
N THR A 13 15.45 -23.25 26.30
CA THR A 13 15.99 -23.26 24.93
C THR A 13 14.88 -22.99 23.90
N PHE A 14 13.70 -23.58 24.07
CA PHE A 14 12.56 -23.38 23.19
C PHE A 14 11.99 -21.96 23.32
N ARG A 15 11.89 -21.43 24.55
CA ARG A 15 11.50 -20.04 24.84
C ARG A 15 12.48 -19.04 24.22
N GLY A 16 13.79 -19.29 24.32
CA GLY A 16 14.83 -18.47 23.69
C GLY A 16 14.78 -18.51 22.16
N LYS A 17 14.59 -19.70 21.56
CA LYS A 17 14.45 -19.87 20.10
C LYS A 17 13.19 -19.20 19.56
N ASN A 18 12.08 -19.23 20.29
CA ASN A 18 10.83 -18.57 19.89
C ASN A 18 10.95 -17.05 19.89
N GLY A 19 11.68 -16.49 20.86
CA GLY A 19 12.03 -15.06 20.87
C GLY A 19 12.91 -14.67 19.69
N ALA A 20 13.97 -15.44 19.42
CA ALA A 20 14.85 -15.21 18.28
C ALA A 20 14.10 -15.32 16.93
N LEU A 21 13.28 -16.35 16.74
CA LEU A 21 12.46 -16.52 15.54
C LEU A 21 11.48 -15.37 15.35
N LYS A 22 10.82 -14.91 16.42
CA LYS A 22 9.94 -13.74 16.39
C LYS A 22 10.70 -12.49 15.93
N ASN A 23 11.91 -12.28 16.46
CA ASN A 23 12.75 -11.14 16.07
C ASN A 23 13.18 -11.24 14.60
N TYR A 24 13.53 -12.42 14.11
CA TYR A 24 13.88 -12.62 12.69
C TYR A 24 12.68 -12.38 11.77
N LYS A 25 11.49 -12.87 12.14
CA LYS A 25 10.26 -12.59 11.38
C LYS A 25 9.95 -11.10 11.33
N LYS A 26 10.04 -10.41 12.46
CA LYS A 26 9.83 -8.96 12.52
C LYS A 26 10.80 -8.21 11.58
N ARG A 27 12.10 -8.56 11.62
CA ARG A 27 13.09 -7.97 10.71
C ARG A 27 12.80 -8.28 9.24
N LEU A 28 12.32 -9.49 8.94
CA LEU A 28 11.93 -9.86 7.58
C LEU A 28 10.73 -9.02 7.11
N ASP A 29 9.75 -8.78 7.97
CA ASP A 29 8.61 -7.92 7.68
C ASP A 29 9.04 -6.46 7.46
N GLU A 30 9.95 -5.94 8.30
CA GLU A 30 10.58 -4.61 8.14
C GLU A 30 11.33 -4.50 6.79
N TYR A 31 12.10 -5.52 6.38
CA TYR A 31 12.77 -5.53 5.08
C TYR A 31 11.80 -5.53 3.90
N ARG A 32 10.67 -6.23 4.03
CA ARG A 32 9.61 -6.24 3.00
C ARG A 32 8.89 -4.90 2.93
N GLU A 33 8.65 -4.25 4.07
CA GLU A 33 8.11 -2.89 4.08
C GLU A 33 9.04 -1.95 3.31
N HIS A 34 10.35 -1.99 3.59
CA HIS A 34 11.34 -1.22 2.84
C HIS A 34 11.42 -1.58 1.35
N GLU A 35 11.24 -2.86 0.98
CA GLU A 35 11.13 -3.28 -0.42
C GLU A 35 9.94 -2.60 -1.11
N ALA A 36 8.78 -2.55 -0.44
CA ALA A 36 7.59 -1.88 -0.96
C ALA A 36 7.79 -0.35 -1.10
N ASP A 37 8.42 0.28 -0.12
CA ASP A 37 8.73 1.72 -0.15
C ASP A 37 9.64 2.06 -1.34
N ILE A 38 10.68 1.25 -1.58
CA ILE A 38 11.59 1.44 -2.71
C ILE A 38 10.87 1.23 -4.05
N LEU A 39 9.97 0.24 -4.12
CA LEU A 39 9.14 0.02 -5.32
C LEU A 39 8.23 1.22 -5.59
N ILE A 40 7.68 1.84 -4.55
CA ILE A 40 6.94 3.10 -4.66
C ILE A 40 7.83 4.21 -5.22
N ASP A 41 9.02 4.42 -4.65
CA ASP A 41 9.92 5.49 -5.12
C ASP A 41 10.28 5.32 -6.59
N ILE A 42 10.57 4.09 -7.03
CA ILE A 42 10.81 3.78 -8.45
C ILE A 42 9.57 4.08 -9.30
N GLY A 43 8.38 3.70 -8.82
CA GLY A 43 7.12 3.97 -9.51
C GLY A 43 6.83 5.47 -9.64
N VAL A 44 7.15 6.26 -8.62
CA VAL A 44 7.02 7.72 -8.65
C VAL A 44 7.96 8.32 -9.69
N ILE A 45 9.22 7.88 -9.75
CA ILE A 45 10.17 8.34 -10.78
C ILE A 45 9.64 8.03 -12.19
N TYR A 46 9.13 6.81 -12.43
CA TYR A 46 8.51 6.49 -13.72
C TYR A 46 7.30 7.36 -14.03
N LEU A 47 6.48 7.69 -13.03
CA LEU A 47 5.33 8.57 -13.22
C LEU A 47 5.76 10.00 -13.58
N GLU A 48 6.79 10.52 -12.94
CA GLU A 48 7.39 11.83 -13.24
C GLU A 48 7.94 11.89 -14.68
N ASP A 49 8.50 10.77 -15.15
CA ASP A 49 8.94 10.59 -16.55
C ASP A 49 7.80 10.24 -17.53
N ASN A 50 6.55 10.29 -17.07
CA ASN A 50 5.34 9.96 -17.84
C ASN A 50 5.33 8.51 -18.41
N GLN A 51 6.08 7.61 -17.80
CA GLN A 51 6.10 6.17 -18.07
C GLN A 51 5.01 5.46 -17.27
N ILE A 52 3.76 5.62 -17.73
CA ILE A 52 2.54 5.23 -17.01
C ILE A 52 2.49 3.73 -16.69
N GLU A 53 2.83 2.85 -17.64
CA GLU A 53 2.69 1.40 -17.45
C GLU A 53 3.76 0.85 -16.51
N GLU A 54 4.98 1.40 -16.57
CA GLU A 54 6.09 1.09 -15.68
C GLU A 54 5.78 1.54 -14.24
N ALA A 55 5.25 2.75 -14.07
CA ALA A 55 4.79 3.24 -12.77
C ALA A 55 3.70 2.34 -12.17
N LEU A 56 2.65 2.01 -12.95
CA LEU A 56 1.59 1.10 -12.53
C LEU A 56 2.11 -0.28 -12.16
N THR A 57 3.12 -0.79 -12.87
CA THR A 57 3.74 -2.07 -12.58
C THR A 57 4.42 -2.04 -11.22
N LYS A 58 5.22 -1.00 -10.94
CA LYS A 58 5.94 -0.86 -9.66
C LYS A 58 5.00 -0.65 -8.47
N PHE A 59 3.95 0.16 -8.63
CA PHE A 59 2.93 0.31 -7.59
C PHE A 59 2.18 -1.00 -7.34
N LYS A 60 1.87 -1.81 -8.35
CA LYS A 60 1.24 -3.13 -8.12
C LYS A 60 2.18 -4.09 -7.37
N GLU A 61 3.46 -4.10 -7.70
CA GLU A 61 4.46 -4.89 -6.97
C GLU A 61 4.49 -4.49 -5.48
N ALA A 62 4.53 -3.18 -5.16
CA ALA A 62 4.46 -2.67 -3.80
C ALA A 62 3.15 -3.06 -3.09
N GLN A 63 2.01 -2.99 -3.80
CA GLN A 63 0.71 -3.38 -3.28
C GLN A 63 0.71 -4.85 -2.83
N GLU A 64 1.24 -5.77 -3.65
CA GLU A 64 1.31 -7.18 -3.30
C GLU A 64 2.15 -7.45 -2.04
N VAL A 65 3.18 -6.63 -1.81
CA VAL A 65 4.00 -6.73 -0.60
C VAL A 65 3.20 -6.29 0.61
N TYR A 66 2.54 -5.12 0.56
CA TYR A 66 1.73 -4.65 1.69
C TYR A 66 0.52 -5.55 1.99
N GLU A 67 -0.11 -6.14 0.97
CA GLU A 67 -1.18 -7.14 1.16
C GLU A 67 -0.68 -8.38 1.91
N LYS A 68 0.52 -8.87 1.58
CA LYS A 68 1.16 -10.01 2.29
C LYS A 68 1.54 -9.65 3.71
N LEU A 69 1.92 -8.39 3.96
CA LEU A 69 2.22 -7.86 5.29
C LEU A 69 0.97 -7.53 6.11
N GLN A 70 -0.22 -7.52 5.49
CA GLN A 70 -1.47 -7.05 6.10
C GLN A 70 -1.32 -5.62 6.62
N PHE A 71 -0.71 -4.74 5.81
CA PHE A 71 -0.42 -3.37 6.19
C PHE A 71 -1.35 -2.38 5.46
N PRO A 72 -2.52 -2.07 6.04
CA PRO A 72 -3.57 -1.33 5.35
C PRO A 72 -3.19 0.12 5.02
N GLU A 73 -2.32 0.76 5.81
CA GLU A 73 -1.78 2.08 5.49
C GLU A 73 -1.01 2.08 4.16
N GLY A 74 -0.13 1.09 3.95
CA GLY A 74 0.63 0.92 2.72
C GLY A 74 -0.26 0.56 1.53
N GLU A 75 -1.26 -0.30 1.74
CA GLU A 75 -2.27 -0.60 0.71
C GLU A 75 -3.02 0.67 0.27
N ALA A 76 -3.49 1.48 1.23
CA ALA A 76 -4.21 2.71 0.95
C ALA A 76 -3.34 3.73 0.20
N TYR A 77 -2.09 3.87 0.60
CA TYR A 77 -1.15 4.78 -0.05
C TYR A 77 -0.88 4.35 -1.50
N THR A 78 -0.65 3.06 -1.72
CA THR A 78 -0.42 2.52 -3.06
C THR A 78 -1.66 2.68 -3.96
N GLN A 79 -2.88 2.50 -3.42
CA GLN A 79 -4.10 2.79 -4.16
C GLN A 79 -4.24 4.28 -4.54
N ASN A 80 -3.77 5.21 -3.69
CA ASN A 80 -3.74 6.64 -4.01
C ASN A 80 -2.81 6.91 -5.20
N LEU A 81 -1.58 6.37 -5.16
CA LEU A 81 -0.59 6.52 -6.23
C LEU A 81 -1.05 5.92 -7.56
N ILE A 82 -1.72 4.76 -7.55
CA ILE A 82 -2.34 4.19 -8.75
C ILE A 82 -3.46 5.10 -9.27
N GLY A 83 -4.24 5.72 -8.38
CA GLY A 83 -5.24 6.73 -8.73
C GLY A 83 -4.62 7.93 -9.44
N ASP A 84 -3.55 8.49 -8.86
CA ASP A 84 -2.77 9.59 -9.44
C ASP A 84 -2.21 9.23 -10.82
N THR A 85 -1.71 8.01 -10.97
CA THR A 85 -1.18 7.51 -12.26
C THR A 85 -2.25 7.47 -13.34
N TYR A 86 -3.46 6.97 -13.02
CA TYR A 86 -4.56 6.97 -13.98
C TYR A 86 -5.10 8.36 -14.25
N LEU A 87 -5.06 9.28 -13.28
CA LEU A 87 -5.43 10.68 -13.47
C LEU A 87 -4.48 11.35 -14.47
N THR A 88 -3.16 11.15 -14.34
CA THR A 88 -2.14 11.60 -15.30
C THR A 88 -2.39 11.03 -16.69
N ASN A 89 -2.78 9.76 -16.77
CA ASN A 89 -3.18 9.10 -18.03
C ASN A 89 -4.60 9.48 -18.52
N ARG A 90 -5.23 10.50 -17.94
CA ARG A 90 -6.60 10.98 -18.23
C ARG A 90 -7.70 9.92 -18.13
N ASN A 91 -7.43 8.79 -17.47
CA ASN A 91 -8.40 7.75 -17.23
C ASN A 91 -9.15 8.00 -15.91
N LEU A 92 -10.08 8.95 -15.95
CA LEU A 92 -10.80 9.44 -14.77
C LEU A 92 -11.62 8.35 -14.07
N GLU A 93 -12.16 7.39 -14.82
CA GLU A 93 -12.94 6.29 -14.25
C GLU A 93 -12.06 5.37 -13.38
N LYS A 94 -10.88 4.98 -13.90
CA LYS A 94 -9.94 4.17 -13.11
C LYS A 94 -9.35 4.96 -11.94
N ALA A 95 -9.03 6.24 -12.13
CA ALA A 95 -8.55 7.11 -11.05
C ALA A 95 -9.55 7.14 -9.87
N LEU A 96 -10.83 7.42 -10.15
CA LEU A 96 -11.90 7.41 -9.14
C LEU A 96 -12.00 6.09 -8.40
N LYS A 97 -11.99 4.97 -9.13
CA LYS A 97 -12.07 3.63 -8.52
C LYS A 97 -10.94 3.39 -7.52
N HIS A 98 -9.73 3.82 -7.85
CA HIS A 98 -8.55 3.63 -6.99
C HIS A 98 -8.54 4.61 -5.80
N TYR A 99 -8.90 5.89 -6.01
CA TYR A 99 -9.08 6.83 -4.91
C TYR A 99 -10.17 6.39 -3.92
N GLN A 100 -11.30 5.87 -4.41
CA GLN A 100 -12.38 5.37 -3.55
C GLN A 100 -11.94 4.18 -2.67
N LYS A 101 -11.10 3.29 -3.22
CA LYS A 101 -10.48 2.20 -2.43
C LYS A 101 -9.58 2.76 -1.33
N SER A 102 -8.67 3.67 -1.69
CA SER A 102 -7.79 4.34 -0.71
C SER A 102 -8.58 5.06 0.38
N PHE A 103 -9.60 5.84 -0.02
CA PHE A 103 -10.51 6.55 0.88
C PHE A 103 -11.20 5.61 1.87
N LYS A 104 -11.70 4.45 1.39
CA LYS A 104 -12.37 3.46 2.25
C LYS A 104 -11.42 2.91 3.31
N ILE A 105 -10.18 2.59 2.93
CA ILE A 105 -9.18 2.08 3.86
C ILE A 105 -8.81 3.15 4.88
N TYR A 106 -8.41 4.35 4.45
CA TYR A 106 -8.07 5.44 5.37
C TYR A 106 -9.24 5.88 6.26
N SER A 107 -10.47 5.78 5.77
CA SER A 107 -11.67 6.00 6.59
C SER A 107 -11.81 4.96 7.71
N SER A 108 -11.56 3.69 7.42
CA SER A 108 -11.58 2.62 8.43
C SER A 108 -10.49 2.78 9.48
N LEU A 109 -9.32 3.31 9.07
CA LEU A 109 -8.19 3.63 9.94
C LEU A 109 -8.38 4.94 10.71
N LYS A 110 -9.45 5.70 10.44
CA LYS A 110 -9.68 7.05 10.96
C LYS A 110 -8.51 8.02 10.66
N SER A 111 -7.76 7.75 9.59
CA SER A 111 -6.64 8.59 9.16
C SER A 111 -7.15 9.92 8.59
N PRO A 112 -6.48 11.06 8.88
CA PRO A 112 -6.83 12.34 8.29
C PRO A 112 -6.60 12.38 6.78
N LEU A 113 -5.77 11.47 6.23
CA LEU A 113 -5.52 11.35 4.78
C LEU A 113 -6.79 11.08 3.97
N LYS A 114 -7.85 10.55 4.60
CA LYS A 114 -9.15 10.40 3.94
C LYS A 114 -9.70 11.73 3.40
N ASN A 115 -9.36 12.87 4.01
CA ASN A 115 -9.84 14.18 3.57
C ASN A 115 -9.16 14.60 2.25
N GLU A 116 -7.86 14.30 2.09
CA GLU A 116 -7.16 14.50 0.82
C GLU A 116 -7.79 13.66 -0.29
N LEU A 117 -8.03 12.37 -0.02
CA LEU A 117 -8.68 11.49 -0.99
C LEU A 117 -10.10 11.94 -1.32
N PHE A 118 -10.84 12.50 -0.35
CA PHE A 118 -12.17 13.06 -0.59
C PHE A 118 -12.13 14.22 -1.59
N GLU A 119 -11.19 15.16 -1.43
CA GLU A 119 -11.03 16.26 -2.39
C GLU A 119 -10.58 15.75 -3.76
N LYS A 120 -9.62 14.81 -3.83
CA LYS A 120 -9.20 14.18 -5.09
C LYS A 120 -10.37 13.52 -5.83
N ILE A 121 -11.24 12.81 -5.12
CA ILE A 121 -12.45 12.18 -5.69
C ILE A 121 -13.37 13.25 -6.27
N LYS A 122 -13.69 14.28 -5.49
CA LYS A 122 -14.59 15.37 -5.90
C LYS A 122 -14.05 16.13 -7.13
N ASP A 123 -12.76 16.43 -7.16
CA ASP A 123 -12.12 17.10 -8.29
C ASP A 123 -12.13 16.22 -9.55
N THR A 124 -11.87 14.92 -9.39
CA THR A 124 -11.91 13.96 -10.50
C THR A 124 -13.32 13.75 -11.04
N GLU A 125 -14.34 13.71 -10.18
CA GLU A 125 -15.76 13.65 -10.59
C GLU A 125 -16.17 14.89 -11.38
N LYS A 126 -15.78 16.08 -10.91
CA LYS A 126 -16.05 17.34 -11.62
C LYS A 126 -15.36 17.37 -12.99
N ALA A 127 -14.11 16.94 -13.07
CA ALA A 127 -13.37 16.85 -14.32
C ALA A 127 -14.06 15.90 -15.31
N LYS A 128 -14.57 14.74 -14.81
CA LYS A 128 -15.29 13.77 -15.63
C LYS A 128 -16.59 14.33 -16.20
N GLN A 129 -17.41 14.96 -15.36
CA GLN A 129 -18.66 15.59 -15.80
C GLN A 129 -18.41 16.69 -16.84
N THR A 130 -17.36 17.48 -16.67
CA THR A 130 -17.02 18.54 -17.62
C THR A 130 -16.63 17.96 -18.99
N MET A 131 -15.93 16.83 -19.01
CA MET A 131 -15.54 16.14 -20.24
C MET A 131 -16.75 15.56 -20.98
N GLU A 132 -17.67 14.91 -20.25
CA GLU A 132 -18.91 14.36 -20.82
C GLU A 132 -19.77 15.46 -21.48
N LEU A 133 -19.88 16.64 -20.86
CA LEU A 133 -20.63 17.77 -21.43
C LEU A 133 -20.00 18.36 -22.70
N VAL A 134 -18.67 18.28 -22.84
CA VAL A 134 -17.96 18.75 -24.04
C VAL A 134 -18.09 17.75 -25.18
N ASP A 135 -18.09 16.45 -24.88
CA ASP A 135 -18.25 15.40 -25.89
C ASP A 135 -19.70 15.34 -26.45
N GLU A 136 -20.68 15.86 -25.70
CA GLU A 136 -22.09 15.95 -26.11
C GLU A 136 -22.44 17.24 -26.89
N SER A 137 -21.55 18.23 -26.96
CA SER A 137 -21.76 19.54 -27.59
C SER A 137 -21.18 19.66 -29.00
#